data_AF-A0A8J8PF56-F1
#
_entry.id   AF-A0A8J8PF56-F1
#
_cell.length_a   1.000
_cell.length_b   1.000
_cell.length_c   1.000
_cell.angle_alpha   90.00
_cell.angle_beta   90.00
_cell.angle_gamma   90.00
#
_symmetry.space_group_name_H-M   'P 1'
#
loop_
_entity.id
_entity.type
_entity.pdbx_description
1 polymer ?
#
loop_
_entity_poly.entity_id
_entity_poly.type
_entity_poly.pdbx_seq_one_letter_code
_entity_poly.pdbx_strand_id
1 'polypeptide(L)'
;MPIGEPLETIEFSVLGEPSPEGSTRAFYIKKINKAVVTHSNQSNLEAWRNRVATEAQRALEGSSWISDSSSAYALDVDFYLTRPPSVQPHKRLHPIVKPDLDKFIRAINDALTGILFSDDCQVIALNITKTYDDDLRPGAHIKAYRYANTCEKPKKIKKEEVNQGPLDEFEEFEDPRD
;
A
#
# COMPACT_ATOMS: atom_id res chain seq x y z
N MET A 1 6.60 -6.63 -8.47
CA MET A 1 7.73 -6.42 -7.53
C MET A 1 7.80 -7.66 -6.65
N PRO A 2 8.92 -8.41 -6.55
CA PRO A 2 8.91 -9.65 -5.79
C PRO A 2 9.12 -9.32 -4.30
N ILE A 3 8.03 -9.02 -3.61
CA ILE A 3 7.98 -8.79 -2.14
C ILE A 3 7.78 -10.13 -1.40
N GLY A 4 7.96 -11.26 -2.10
CA GLY A 4 7.57 -12.59 -1.62
C GLY A 4 6.08 -12.83 -1.85
N GLU A 5 5.57 -13.96 -1.35
CA GLU A 5 4.14 -14.24 -1.37
C GLU A 5 3.45 -13.52 -0.20
N PRO A 6 2.31 -12.84 -0.43
CA PRO A 6 1.56 -12.22 0.64
C PRO A 6 0.91 -13.30 1.52
N LEU A 7 0.83 -13.01 2.82
CA LEU A 7 0.08 -13.84 3.77
C LEU A 7 -1.42 -13.81 3.46
N GLU A 8 -1.93 -12.62 3.18
CA GLU A 8 -3.34 -12.34 2.95
C GLU A 8 -3.50 -11.24 1.91
N THR A 9 -4.61 -11.28 1.19
CA THR A 9 -4.97 -10.26 0.20
C THR A 9 -6.44 -9.92 0.36
N ILE A 10 -6.75 -8.62 0.30
CA ILE A 10 -8.11 -8.12 0.25
C ILE A 10 -8.26 -7.18 -0.93
N GLU A 11 -9.44 -7.18 -1.52
CA GLU A 11 -9.77 -6.41 -2.73
C GLU A 11 -11.15 -5.81 -2.56
N PHE A 12 -11.27 -4.51 -2.84
CA PHE A 12 -12.55 -3.82 -2.80
C PHE A 12 -12.57 -2.63 -3.75
N SER A 13 -13.78 -2.18 -4.08
CA SER A 13 -14.01 -1.04 -4.96
C SER A 13 -14.82 0.02 -4.24
N VAL A 14 -14.38 1.26 -4.35
CA VAL A 14 -15.02 2.43 -3.75
C VAL A 14 -15.64 3.25 -4.87
N LEU A 15 -16.97 3.37 -4.85
CA LEU A 15 -17.70 4.16 -5.83
C LEU A 15 -17.82 5.62 -5.39
N GLY A 16 -17.74 6.53 -6.36
CA GLY A 16 -17.86 7.98 -6.18
C GLY A 16 -16.63 8.72 -6.68
N GLU A 17 -16.74 10.04 -6.83
CA GLU A 17 -15.63 10.85 -7.34
C GLU A 17 -14.46 10.84 -6.33
N PRO A 18 -13.27 10.35 -6.72
CA PRO A 18 -12.11 10.41 -5.84
C PRO A 18 -11.78 11.86 -5.50
N SER A 19 -11.60 12.17 -4.22
CA SER A 19 -11.18 13.50 -3.77
C SER A 19 -9.71 13.47 -3.35
N PRO A 20 -8.83 14.27 -3.97
CA PRO A 20 -7.43 14.35 -3.59
C PRO A 20 -7.26 15.10 -2.26
N GLU A 21 -6.10 14.94 -1.64
CA GLU A 21 -5.68 15.79 -0.53
C GLU A 21 -5.62 17.27 -0.96
N GLY A 22 -6.30 18.12 -0.18
CA GLY A 22 -6.36 19.57 -0.43
C GLY A 22 -5.01 20.24 -0.21
N SER A 23 -4.71 21.30 -0.98
CA SER A 23 -3.56 22.15 -0.68
C SER A 23 -3.88 23.03 0.53
N THR A 24 -3.09 22.93 1.59
CA THR A 24 -3.15 23.83 2.73
C THR A 24 -2.74 25.24 2.28
N ARG A 25 -3.65 26.22 2.40
CA ARG A 25 -3.34 27.62 2.13
C ARG A 25 -3.41 28.41 3.43
N ALA A 26 -2.31 29.05 3.81
CA ALA A 26 -2.29 29.99 4.93
C ALA A 26 -2.51 31.42 4.39
N PHE A 27 -3.56 32.07 4.87
CA PHE A 27 -3.83 33.48 4.60
C PHE A 27 -3.62 34.27 5.89
N TYR A 28 -2.79 35.30 5.84
CA TYR A 28 -2.68 36.24 6.94
C TYR A 28 -3.73 37.34 6.81
N ILE A 29 -4.69 37.38 7.72
CA ILE A 29 -5.78 38.36 7.70
C ILE A 29 -5.38 39.54 8.58
N LYS A 30 -4.90 40.62 7.95
CA LYS A 30 -4.45 41.86 8.61
C LYS A 30 -5.49 42.44 9.58
N LYS A 31 -6.79 42.33 9.27
CA LYS A 31 -7.89 42.85 10.11
C LYS A 31 -8.03 42.18 11.47
N ILE A 32 -7.67 40.90 11.59
CA ILE A 32 -7.77 40.13 12.84
C ILE A 32 -6.40 39.78 13.42
N ASN A 33 -5.32 40.29 12.81
CA ASN A 33 -3.92 39.99 13.15
C ASN A 33 -3.65 38.50 13.40
N LYS A 34 -4.23 37.62 12.57
CA LYS A 34 -4.11 36.16 12.68
C LYS A 34 -3.86 35.53 11.32
N ALA A 35 -3.02 34.49 11.31
CA ALA A 35 -2.91 33.56 10.19
C ALA A 35 -4.08 32.57 10.25
N VAL A 36 -4.86 32.50 9.17
CA VAL A 36 -5.95 31.53 8.99
C VAL A 36 -5.48 30.51 7.97
N VAL A 37 -5.45 29.25 8.38
CA VAL A 37 -5.15 28.12 7.50
C VAL A 37 -6.46 27.58 6.96
N THR A 38 -6.59 27.46 5.64
CA THR A 38 -7.78 26.92 4.97
C THR A 38 -7.37 25.72 4.14
N HIS A 39 -8.05 24.60 4.36
CA HIS A 39 -7.94 23.39 3.55
C HIS A 39 -8.98 23.48 2.42
N SER A 40 -8.53 23.54 1.18
CA SER A 40 -9.45 23.43 0.04
C SER A 40 -10.07 22.03 0.01
N ASN A 41 -11.39 21.93 -0.24
CA ASN A 41 -12.10 20.66 -0.44
C ASN A 41 -12.20 19.72 0.77
N GLN A 42 -12.04 20.22 2.00
CA GLN A 42 -12.06 19.41 3.23
C GLN A 42 -13.31 18.53 3.35
N SER A 43 -14.50 19.06 3.10
CA SER A 43 -15.75 18.29 3.23
C SER A 43 -15.86 17.14 2.22
N ASN A 44 -15.40 17.35 0.99
CA ASN A 44 -15.41 16.33 -0.06
C ASN A 44 -14.35 15.26 0.22
N LEU A 45 -13.19 15.68 0.73
CA LEU A 45 -12.12 14.79 1.17
C LEU A 45 -12.58 13.89 2.32
N GLU A 46 -13.20 14.46 3.36
CA GLU A 46 -13.73 13.68 4.48
C GLU A 46 -14.82 12.70 4.03
N ALA A 47 -15.75 13.15 3.16
CA ALA A 47 -16.77 12.27 2.60
C ALA A 47 -16.16 11.13 1.77
N TRP A 48 -15.11 11.40 1.01
CA TRP A 48 -14.38 10.39 0.25
C TRP A 48 -13.67 9.39 1.17
N ARG A 49 -12.91 9.87 2.16
CA ARG A 49 -12.21 9.03 3.14
C ARG A 49 -13.18 8.13 3.90
N ASN A 50 -14.32 8.66 4.33
CA ASN A 50 -15.34 7.89 5.03
C ASN A 50 -15.92 6.76 4.15
N ARG A 51 -16.10 7.01 2.84
CA ARG A 51 -16.52 5.94 1.91
C ARG A 51 -15.46 4.87 1.79
N VAL A 52 -14.20 5.26 1.59
CA VAL A 52 -13.06 4.33 1.51
C VAL A 52 -12.99 3.47 2.77
N ALA A 53 -13.06 4.10 3.95
CA ALA A 53 -13.07 3.41 5.24
C ALA A 53 -14.26 2.43 5.37
N THR A 54 -15.45 2.83 4.93
CA THR A 54 -16.65 1.98 4.98
C THR A 54 -16.50 0.75 4.10
N GLU A 55 -16.06 0.90 2.85
CA GLU A 55 -15.89 -0.23 1.95
C GLU A 55 -14.72 -1.12 2.36
N ALA A 56 -13.65 -0.55 2.93
CA ALA A 56 -12.57 -1.32 3.53
C ALA A 56 -13.08 -2.17 4.70
N GLN A 57 -13.83 -1.58 5.63
CA GLN A 57 -14.42 -2.31 6.75
C GLN A 57 -15.33 -3.45 6.29
N ARG A 58 -16.15 -3.21 5.25
CA ARG A 58 -16.98 -4.27 4.65
C ARG A 58 -16.16 -5.39 4.03
N ALA A 59 -15.05 -5.05 3.37
CA ALA A 59 -14.14 -6.05 2.81
C ALA A 59 -13.44 -6.87 3.91
N LEU A 60 -13.28 -6.30 5.10
CA LEU A 60 -12.73 -7.01 6.26
C LEU A 60 -13.75 -7.94 6.93
N GLU A 61 -15.05 -7.74 6.76
CA GLU A 61 -16.09 -8.59 7.36
C GLU A 61 -15.94 -10.04 6.90
N GLY A 62 -15.61 -10.93 7.84
CA GLY A 62 -15.39 -12.36 7.55
C GLY A 62 -14.01 -12.70 6.99
N SER A 63 -13.12 -11.72 6.85
CA SER A 63 -11.71 -11.95 6.53
C SER A 63 -10.89 -12.30 7.78
N SER A 64 -9.76 -12.97 7.61
CA SER A 64 -8.77 -13.20 8.67
C SER A 64 -7.77 -12.04 8.82
N TRP A 65 -8.02 -10.91 8.17
CA TRP A 65 -7.09 -9.79 8.09
C TRP A 65 -6.82 -9.18 9.47
N ILE A 66 -5.53 -8.99 9.77
CA ILE A 66 -5.07 -8.40 11.02
C ILE A 66 -4.28 -7.13 10.72
N SER A 67 -4.76 -6.00 11.27
CA SER A 67 -4.04 -4.74 11.28
C SER A 67 -3.14 -4.66 12.52
N ASP A 68 -1.94 -5.24 12.43
CA ASP A 68 -0.91 -5.15 13.47
C ASP A 68 0.27 -4.25 13.06
N SER A 69 1.03 -3.77 14.04
CA SER A 69 2.23 -2.95 13.85
C SER A 69 3.49 -3.76 13.44
N SER A 70 3.39 -5.08 13.33
CA SER A 70 4.50 -5.99 13.02
C SER A 70 4.52 -6.48 11.57
N SER A 71 3.44 -6.27 10.83
CA SER A 71 3.29 -6.67 9.43
C SER A 71 3.72 -5.53 8.52
N ALA A 72 4.11 -5.89 7.30
CA ALA A 72 4.35 -4.96 6.21
C ALA A 72 3.20 -5.06 5.20
N TYR A 73 2.86 -3.95 4.56
CA TYR A 73 1.72 -3.89 3.63
C TYR A 73 2.14 -3.37 2.26
N ALA A 74 1.47 -3.83 1.22
CA ALA A 74 1.53 -3.21 -0.10
C ALA A 74 0.12 -2.87 -0.57
N LEU A 75 -0.02 -1.79 -1.34
CA LEU A 75 -1.29 -1.41 -1.96
C LEU A 75 -1.13 -1.29 -3.46
N ASP A 76 -2.09 -1.87 -4.20
CA ASP A 76 -2.37 -1.50 -5.58
C ASP A 76 -3.64 -0.67 -5.60
N VAL A 77 -3.58 0.52 -6.22
CA VAL A 77 -4.71 1.46 -6.26
C VAL A 77 -4.91 1.98 -7.67
N ASP A 78 -6.05 1.66 -8.27
CA ASP A 78 -6.45 2.15 -9.58
C ASP A 78 -7.56 3.20 -9.43
N PHE A 79 -7.26 4.44 -9.80
CA PHE A 79 -8.24 5.53 -9.80
C PHE A 79 -8.93 5.65 -11.15
N TYR A 80 -10.25 5.69 -11.10
CA TYR A 80 -11.13 5.95 -12.22
C TYR A 80 -11.70 7.36 -12.08
N LEU A 81 -11.29 8.26 -12.96
CA LEU A 81 -11.65 9.67 -12.89
C LEU A 81 -12.64 10.04 -13.99
N THR A 82 -13.61 10.89 -13.64
CA THR A 82 -14.51 11.45 -14.64
C THR A 82 -13.74 12.39 -15.56
N ARG A 83 -13.91 12.24 -16.88
CA ARG A 83 -13.31 13.18 -17.83
C ARG A 83 -13.97 14.56 -17.70
N PRO A 84 -13.21 15.64 -17.47
CA PRO A 84 -13.78 16.98 -17.43
C PRO A 84 -14.42 17.34 -18.79
N PRO A 85 -15.57 18.05 -18.81
CA PRO A 85 -16.25 18.43 -20.07
C PRO A 85 -15.38 19.23 -21.04
N SER A 86 -14.38 19.95 -20.52
CA SER A 86 -13.43 20.74 -21.32
C SER A 86 -12.37 19.90 -22.04
N VAL A 87 -12.24 18.62 -21.68
CA VAL A 87 -11.24 17.70 -22.24
C VAL A 87 -11.93 16.76 -23.22
N GLN A 88 -11.59 16.86 -24.49
CA GLN A 88 -12.14 15.98 -25.52
C GLN A 88 -11.35 14.65 -25.59
N PRO A 89 -12.03 13.50 -25.76
CA PRO A 89 -11.40 12.17 -25.77
C PRO A 89 -10.17 12.06 -26.67
N HIS A 90 -10.31 12.52 -27.92
CA HIS A 90 -9.25 12.45 -28.93
C HIS A 90 -8.08 13.41 -28.66
N LYS A 91 -8.27 14.45 -27.83
CA LYS A 91 -7.21 15.40 -27.49
C LYS A 91 -6.37 14.95 -26.32
N ARG A 92 -6.94 14.14 -25.41
CA ARG A 92 -6.27 13.70 -24.20
C ARG A 92 -6.87 12.40 -23.70
N LEU A 93 -6.15 11.31 -24.00
CA LEU A 93 -6.50 9.96 -23.58
C LEU A 93 -6.27 9.72 -22.08
N HIS A 94 -5.23 10.34 -21.49
CA HIS A 94 -4.83 10.10 -20.09
C HIS A 94 -5.03 11.32 -19.18
N PRO A 95 -5.37 11.11 -17.89
CA PRO A 95 -5.61 12.17 -16.92
C PRO A 95 -4.32 12.84 -16.42
N ILE A 96 -3.66 13.60 -17.29
CA ILE A 96 -2.44 14.36 -16.97
C ILE A 96 -2.71 15.74 -16.34
N VAL A 97 -3.96 16.04 -15.99
CA VAL A 97 -4.33 17.28 -15.30
C VAL A 97 -4.21 17.11 -13.79
N LYS A 98 -4.14 18.23 -13.07
CA LYS A 98 -4.32 18.25 -11.61
C LYS A 98 -5.66 17.56 -11.29
N PRO A 99 -5.76 16.77 -10.20
CA PRO A 99 -4.80 16.63 -9.11
C PRO A 99 -3.65 15.64 -9.38
N ASP A 100 -2.57 15.82 -8.62
CA ASP A 100 -1.39 14.95 -8.66
C ASP A 100 -1.71 13.58 -8.02
N LEU A 101 -1.07 12.51 -8.50
CA LEU A 101 -1.38 11.14 -8.09
C LEU A 101 -1.05 10.88 -6.61
N ASP A 102 0.02 11.50 -6.12
CA ASP A 102 0.46 11.45 -4.72
C ASP A 102 -0.62 11.99 -3.75
N LYS A 103 -1.43 12.96 -4.18
CA LYS A 103 -2.51 13.50 -3.35
C LYS A 103 -3.68 12.55 -3.19
N PHE A 104 -3.92 11.72 -4.21
CA PHE A 104 -4.96 10.70 -4.12
C PHE A 104 -4.52 9.56 -3.19
N ILE A 105 -3.29 9.07 -3.32
CA ILE A 105 -2.81 8.01 -2.44
C ILE A 105 -2.67 8.47 -0.98
N ARG A 106 -2.29 9.74 -0.74
CA ARG A 106 -2.33 10.31 0.63
C ARG A 106 -3.73 10.24 1.24
N ALA A 107 -4.77 10.58 0.47
CA ALA A 107 -6.14 10.47 0.94
C ALA A 107 -6.59 9.01 1.20
N ILE A 108 -6.10 8.06 0.40
CA ILE A 108 -6.33 6.62 0.61
C ILE A 108 -5.60 6.12 1.86
N ASN A 109 -4.32 6.41 2.03
CA ASN A 109 -3.56 6.02 3.21
C ASN A 109 -4.23 6.54 4.49
N ASP A 110 -4.55 7.84 4.53
CA ASP A 110 -5.22 8.45 5.68
C ASP A 110 -6.60 7.83 5.98
N ALA A 111 -7.30 7.30 4.97
CA ALA A 111 -8.58 6.61 5.15
C ALA A 111 -8.45 5.16 5.63
N LEU A 112 -7.33 4.50 5.31
CA LEU A 112 -7.08 3.09 5.61
C LEU A 112 -6.24 2.90 6.87
N THR A 113 -5.54 3.93 7.34
CA THR A 113 -4.85 3.94 8.63
C THR A 113 -5.82 3.67 9.78
N GLY A 114 -5.47 2.72 10.65
CA GLY A 114 -6.31 2.20 11.72
C GLY A 114 -7.36 1.17 11.28
N ILE A 115 -7.45 0.86 9.98
CA ILE A 115 -8.39 -0.14 9.42
C ILE A 115 -7.61 -1.30 8.81
N LEU A 116 -6.82 -1.04 7.77
CA LEU A 116 -6.02 -2.09 7.10
C LEU A 116 -4.65 -2.25 7.71
N PHE A 117 -4.06 -1.17 8.21
CA PHE A 117 -2.76 -1.13 8.86
C PHE A 117 -2.79 -0.10 9.99
N SER A 118 -1.94 -0.28 11.01
CA SER A 118 -1.94 0.59 12.19
C SER A 118 -1.43 1.99 11.85
N ASP A 119 -0.41 2.07 10.99
CA ASP A 119 0.21 3.32 10.57
C ASP A 119 0.66 3.26 9.10
N ASP A 120 0.67 4.40 8.42
CA ASP A 120 0.99 4.50 6.98
C ASP A 120 2.45 4.15 6.68
N CYS A 121 3.33 4.29 7.68
CA CYS A 121 4.74 3.91 7.60
C CYS A 121 4.96 2.41 7.35
N GLN A 122 3.95 1.57 7.57
CA GLN A 122 4.01 0.13 7.32
C GLN A 122 3.78 -0.24 5.84
N VAL A 123 3.37 0.71 5.01
CA VAL A 123 3.17 0.49 3.58
C VAL A 123 4.51 0.56 2.86
N ILE A 124 5.05 -0.59 2.47
CA ILE A 124 6.39 -0.74 1.87
C ILE A 124 6.37 -0.66 0.35
N ALA A 125 5.21 -0.80 -0.28
CA ALA A 125 5.06 -0.72 -1.72
C ALA A 125 3.69 -0.18 -2.12
N LEU A 126 3.70 0.65 -3.17
CA LEU A 126 2.53 1.29 -3.74
C LEU A 126 2.61 1.17 -5.25
N ASN A 127 1.60 0.55 -5.86
CA ASN A 127 1.37 0.62 -7.30
C ASN A 127 0.11 1.44 -7.53
N ILE A 128 0.22 2.56 -8.24
CA ILE A 128 -0.87 3.52 -8.34
C ILE A 128 -1.06 3.91 -9.80
N THR A 129 -2.29 3.81 -10.29
CA THR A 129 -2.66 4.25 -11.63
C THR A 129 -3.83 5.21 -11.60
N LYS A 130 -3.97 6.03 -12.65
CA LYS A 130 -5.17 6.83 -12.89
C LYS A 130 -5.56 6.79 -14.35
N THR A 131 -6.83 6.54 -14.60
CA THR A 131 -7.41 6.48 -15.94
C THR A 131 -8.68 7.34 -16.01
N TYR A 132 -9.03 7.78 -17.21
CA TYR A 132 -10.36 8.32 -17.43
C TYR A 132 -11.33 7.15 -17.60
N ASP A 133 -12.43 7.19 -16.87
CA ASP A 133 -13.55 6.29 -17.08
C ASP A 133 -14.68 7.07 -17.75
N ASP A 134 -14.89 6.77 -19.05
CA ASP A 134 -15.90 7.42 -19.88
C ASP A 134 -17.30 6.83 -19.65
N ASP A 135 -17.41 5.69 -18.96
CA ASP A 135 -18.69 5.03 -18.60
C ASP A 135 -19.30 5.57 -17.30
N LEU A 136 -18.81 6.72 -16.81
CA LEU A 136 -19.33 7.47 -15.66
C LEU A 136 -19.32 6.69 -14.33
N ARG A 137 -18.33 5.81 -14.12
CA ARG A 137 -18.15 5.11 -12.85
C ARG A 137 -16.87 5.55 -12.15
N PRO A 138 -16.80 6.81 -11.68
CA PRO A 138 -15.63 7.25 -10.95
C PRO A 138 -15.52 6.50 -9.63
N GLY A 139 -14.28 6.27 -9.22
CA GLY A 139 -14.00 5.49 -8.03
C GLY A 139 -12.52 5.15 -7.88
N ALA A 140 -12.27 4.28 -6.92
CA ALA A 140 -10.97 3.66 -6.74
C ALA A 140 -11.15 2.16 -6.53
N HIS A 141 -10.32 1.38 -7.20
CA HIS A 141 -10.19 -0.05 -6.94
C HIS A 141 -8.91 -0.26 -6.15
N ILE A 142 -9.02 -0.93 -4.99
CA ILE A 142 -7.93 -1.06 -4.03
C ILE A 142 -7.70 -2.55 -3.75
N LYS A 143 -6.45 -2.96 -3.88
CA LYS A 143 -5.95 -4.27 -3.43
C LYS A 143 -4.91 -4.03 -2.36
N ALA A 144 -5.09 -4.66 -1.21
CA ALA A 144 -4.12 -4.62 -0.14
C ALA A 144 -3.54 -6.01 0.10
N TYR A 145 -2.23 -6.05 0.31
CA TYR A 145 -1.47 -7.26 0.57
C TYR A 145 -0.76 -7.14 1.90
N ARG A 146 -0.85 -8.18 2.73
CA ARG A 146 -0.15 -8.24 4.02
C ARG A 146 1.02 -9.21 3.94
N TYR A 147 2.18 -8.81 4.45
CA TYR A 147 3.40 -9.60 4.48
C TYR A 147 3.94 -9.72 5.92
N ALA A 148 4.57 -10.84 6.22
CA ALA A 148 5.36 -10.98 7.44
C ALA A 148 6.60 -10.08 7.36
N ASN A 149 6.86 -9.26 8.39
CA ASN A 149 8.10 -8.47 8.49
C ASN A 149 9.15 -9.14 9.41
N THR A 150 8.86 -10.34 9.91
CA THR A 150 9.77 -11.10 10.77
C THR A 150 10.01 -12.47 10.14
N CYS A 151 11.28 -12.85 10.06
CA CYS A 151 11.66 -14.25 9.84
C CYS A 151 11.93 -14.90 11.19
N GLU A 152 11.52 -16.16 11.37
CA GLU A 152 11.93 -16.93 12.54
C GLU A 152 13.47 -16.95 12.59
N LYS A 153 14.05 -16.61 13.74
CA LYS A 153 15.51 -16.69 13.93
C LYS A 153 15.95 -18.12 13.61
N PRO A 154 16.89 -18.34 12.68
CA PRO A 154 17.42 -19.69 12.46
C PRO A 154 17.96 -20.20 13.80
N LYS A 155 17.44 -21.34 14.26
CA LYS A 155 17.95 -22.00 15.47
C LYS A 155 19.44 -22.23 15.24
N LYS A 156 20.29 -21.66 16.11
CA LYS A 156 21.74 -21.92 16.07
C LYS A 156 21.94 -23.43 16.12
N ILE A 157 22.41 -24.02 15.02
CA ILE A 157 22.93 -25.38 15.02
C ILE A 157 24.12 -25.34 15.99
N LYS A 158 24.03 -26.07 17.11
CA LYS A 158 25.15 -26.20 18.04
C LYS A 158 26.30 -26.88 17.29
N LYS A 159 27.46 -26.22 17.28
CA LYS A 159 28.73 -26.71 16.69
C LYS A 159 29.35 -27.88 17.49
N GLU A 160 28.56 -28.83 17.97
CA GLU A 160 29.05 -29.91 18.85
C GLU A 160 29.01 -31.32 18.25
N GLU A 161 28.52 -31.53 17.03
CA GLU A 161 28.58 -32.85 16.35
C GLU A 161 29.38 -32.81 15.04
N VAL A 162 30.62 -32.28 15.10
CA VAL A 162 31.62 -32.51 14.02
C VAL A 162 32.85 -33.29 14.53
N ASN A 163 32.90 -33.64 15.82
CA ASN A 163 33.98 -34.45 16.37
C ASN A 163 33.44 -35.77 16.93
N GLN A 164 33.34 -36.77 16.06
CA GLN A 164 33.61 -38.20 16.33
C GLN A 164 33.19 -39.03 15.11
N GLY A 165 33.89 -38.83 13.99
CA GLY A 165 34.06 -39.91 13.01
C GLY A 165 35.27 -40.75 13.47
N PRO A 166 35.23 -42.09 13.41
CA PRO A 166 36.32 -42.92 13.92
C PRO A 166 37.61 -42.62 13.16
N LEU A 167 38.67 -42.32 13.90
CA LEU A 167 40.03 -42.60 13.46
C LEU A 167 40.17 -44.11 13.48
N ASP A 168 40.05 -44.79 12.35
CA ASP A 168 40.78 -46.02 12.04
C ASP A 168 40.46 -46.47 10.60
N GLU A 169 41.45 -47.12 10.01
CA GLU A 169 41.51 -47.69 8.64
C GLU A 169 41.95 -46.71 7.53
N PHE A 170 43.21 -46.25 7.63
CA PHE A 170 44.04 -46.17 6.43
C PHE A 170 44.38 -47.61 6.02
N GLU A 171 43.68 -48.15 5.03
CA GLU A 171 44.18 -49.29 4.25
C GLU A 171 45.51 -48.87 3.61
N GLU A 172 46.61 -49.53 4.00
CA GLU A 172 47.83 -49.53 3.22
C GLU A 172 47.51 -50.11 1.84
N PHE A 173 47.41 -49.22 0.85
CA PHE A 173 47.36 -49.61 -0.56
C PHE A 173 48.76 -50.08 -0.95
N GLU A 174 49.04 -51.38 -0.87
CA GLU A 174 50.19 -51.97 -1.56
C GLU A 174 50.01 -51.74 -3.07
N ASP A 175 50.88 -50.93 -3.66
CA ASP A 175 50.97 -50.74 -5.11
C ASP A 175 51.53 -52.04 -5.74
N PRO A 176 50.80 -52.73 -6.63
CA PRO A 176 51.28 -53.98 -7.21
C PRO A 176 52.17 -53.74 -8.45
N ARG A 177 52.94 -52.64 -8.51
CA ARG A 177 53.93 -52.37 -9.58
C ARG A 177 55.12 -51.53 -9.08
N ASP A 178 56.31 -52.12 -9.27
CA ASP A 178 57.69 -51.60 -9.17
C ASP A 178 58.34 -51.48 -7.78
#